data_AF-A0AAY5KWE3-F1
#
_entry.id   AF-A0AAY5KWE3-F1
#
_cell.length_a   1.000
_cell.length_b   1.000
_cell.length_c   1.000
_cell.angle_alpha   90.00
_cell.angle_beta   90.00
_cell.angle_gamma   90.00
#
_symmetry.space_group_name_H-M   'P 1'
#
loop_
_entity.id
_entity.type
_entity.pdbx_description
1 polymer ?
#
loop_
_entity_poly.entity_id
_entity_poly.type
_entity_poly.pdbx_seq_one_letter_code
_entity_poly.pdbx_strand_id
1 'polypeptide(L)'
;MAKTRELCKDIRDKIVDLHKAGMGYRTIGKQLGEKATTVGAIIRKWKKFKMTVNLPRSGAPCKISPRGASMIMRKVRDQPRTTWQELVNDLKRAGITVSKKTISNTLRRHRLESCSARKVPLLNPVHVQAHLKFANDHLDDPEEEWEKVMLSDETKKELFGLNSTRCVWRKKDEYNPKNTIPTVKHGGGNIILWGCFSAKGTGRLHCIKGRMDGAMYREILANNLLPSVRALKMGRGWVFQHDNDPKHTGRATKEWLCKKHLKVLQWPSQSPDLNPIENLWRELKVHIAQRHPRNLKDLEMVCMEEWAKFPAAVFANFVKNYRKRMISVIANKCFCTQY
;
A
#
# COMPACT_ATOMS: atom_id res chain seq x y z
N MET A 1 23.99 -18.40 -41.11
CA MET A 1 22.78 -19.00 -41.73
C MET A 1 21.60 -18.06 -41.52
N ALA A 2 21.01 -17.54 -42.60
CA ALA A 2 19.83 -16.67 -42.53
C ALA A 2 18.63 -17.44 -41.92
N LYS A 3 17.89 -16.79 -41.00
CA LYS A 3 16.67 -17.36 -40.41
C LYS A 3 15.64 -17.59 -41.51
N THR A 4 15.27 -18.84 -41.76
CA THR A 4 14.18 -19.19 -42.66
C THR A 4 12.86 -18.69 -42.05
N ARG A 5 12.07 -17.94 -42.82
CA ARG A 5 10.77 -17.40 -42.40
C ARG A 5 9.82 -18.57 -42.05
N GLU A 6 9.25 -18.56 -40.85
CA GLU A 6 8.27 -19.56 -40.45
C GLU A 6 6.92 -19.33 -41.15
N LEU A 7 6.30 -20.40 -41.64
CA LEU A 7 4.96 -20.38 -42.24
C LEU A 7 3.90 -19.94 -41.22
N CYS A 8 2.93 -19.11 -41.62
CA CYS A 8 1.83 -18.75 -40.72
C CYS A 8 0.93 -19.96 -40.42
N LYS A 9 0.09 -19.86 -39.38
CA LYS A 9 -0.82 -20.95 -38.97
C LYS A 9 -1.81 -21.28 -40.11
N ASP A 10 -2.36 -20.27 -40.76
CA ASP A 10 -3.38 -20.44 -41.80
C ASP A 10 -2.87 -21.22 -43.01
N ILE A 11 -1.62 -21.00 -43.43
CA ILE A 11 -0.99 -21.78 -44.50
C ILE A 11 -0.79 -23.24 -44.06
N ARG A 12 -0.45 -23.48 -42.79
CA ARG A 12 -0.28 -24.84 -42.26
C ARG A 12 -1.61 -25.59 -42.15
N ASP A 13 -2.68 -24.90 -41.78
CA ASP A 13 -4.04 -25.45 -41.73
C ASP A 13 -4.52 -25.80 -43.15
N LYS A 14 -4.35 -24.89 -44.13
CA LYS A 14 -4.63 -25.15 -45.54
C LYS A 14 -3.86 -26.34 -46.11
N ILE A 15 -2.57 -26.51 -45.75
CA ILE A 15 -1.78 -27.68 -46.14
C ILE A 15 -2.41 -28.98 -45.63
N VAL A 16 -2.90 -28.98 -44.39
CA VAL A 16 -3.56 -30.16 -43.80
C VAL A 16 -4.90 -30.44 -44.48
N ASP A 17 -5.69 -29.41 -44.77
CA ASP A 17 -7.00 -29.58 -45.41
C ASP A 17 -6.88 -30.07 -46.86
N LEU A 18 -5.94 -29.53 -47.65
CA LEU A 18 -5.65 -30.03 -48.99
C LEU A 18 -5.11 -31.47 -48.98
N HIS A 19 -4.36 -31.85 -47.94
CA HIS A 19 -3.93 -33.23 -47.76
C HIS A 19 -5.10 -34.17 -47.41
N LYS A 20 -6.03 -33.73 -46.56
CA LYS A 20 -7.27 -34.49 -46.25
C LYS A 20 -8.15 -34.67 -47.49
N ALA A 21 -8.15 -33.68 -48.38
CA ALA A 21 -8.83 -33.74 -49.68
C ALA A 21 -8.13 -34.66 -50.71
N GLY A 22 -7.06 -35.38 -50.32
CA GLY A 22 -6.40 -36.38 -51.16
C GLY A 22 -5.31 -35.83 -52.08
N MET A 23 -4.93 -34.55 -51.99
CA MET A 23 -3.91 -33.98 -52.87
C MET A 23 -2.49 -34.45 -52.49
N GLY A 24 -1.68 -34.71 -53.53
CA GLY A 24 -0.26 -35.07 -53.38
C GLY A 24 0.62 -33.89 -52.96
N TYR A 25 1.73 -34.19 -52.27
CA TYR A 25 2.60 -33.17 -51.64
C TYR A 25 3.18 -32.15 -52.62
N ARG A 26 3.51 -32.56 -53.86
CA ARG A 26 4.02 -31.66 -54.91
C ARG A 26 2.94 -30.70 -55.43
N THR A 27 1.70 -31.16 -55.52
CA THR A 27 0.55 -30.35 -55.96
C THR A 27 0.21 -29.29 -54.92
N ILE A 28 0.16 -29.69 -53.64
CA ILE A 28 -0.06 -28.77 -52.51
C ILE A 28 1.06 -27.71 -52.46
N GLY A 29 2.32 -28.14 -52.63
CA GLY A 29 3.47 -27.23 -52.66
C GLY A 29 3.38 -26.19 -53.80
N LYS A 30 3.05 -26.62 -55.02
CA LYS A 30 2.86 -25.71 -56.16
C LYS A 30 1.72 -24.72 -55.94
N GLN A 31 0.58 -25.18 -55.39
CA GLN A 31 -0.61 -24.34 -55.15
C GLN A 31 -0.38 -23.27 -54.08
N LEU A 32 0.42 -23.57 -53.05
CA LEU A 32 0.67 -22.66 -51.93
C LEU A 32 2.01 -21.93 -52.01
N GLY A 33 2.82 -22.15 -53.06
CA GLY A 33 4.15 -21.54 -53.22
C GLY A 33 5.20 -22.10 -52.25
N GLU A 34 4.97 -23.30 -51.70
CA GLU A 34 5.81 -23.90 -50.66
C GLU A 34 6.58 -25.12 -51.16
N LYS A 35 7.76 -25.36 -50.58
CA LYS A 35 8.57 -26.53 -50.92
C LYS A 35 7.86 -27.81 -50.50
N ALA A 36 7.84 -28.83 -51.36
CA ALA A 36 7.22 -30.13 -51.07
C ALA A 36 7.79 -30.80 -49.79
N THR A 37 9.05 -30.53 -49.45
CA THR A 37 9.69 -30.98 -48.20
C THR A 37 9.08 -30.32 -46.96
N THR A 38 8.72 -29.03 -47.04
CA THR A 38 8.03 -28.28 -45.99
C THR A 38 6.60 -28.80 -45.79
N VAL A 39 5.86 -29.01 -46.89
CA VAL A 39 4.54 -29.65 -46.89
C VAL A 39 4.59 -31.02 -46.22
N GLY A 40 5.56 -31.86 -46.60
CA GLY A 40 5.76 -33.17 -46.00
C GLY A 40 6.15 -33.13 -44.52
N ALA A 41 6.93 -32.13 -44.08
CA ALA A 41 7.26 -31.95 -42.66
C ALA A 41 6.03 -31.57 -41.82
N ILE A 42 5.19 -30.66 -42.32
CA ILE A 42 3.94 -30.24 -41.66
C ILE A 42 2.98 -31.42 -41.56
N ILE A 43 2.78 -32.17 -42.64
CA ILE A 43 1.87 -33.32 -42.66
C ILE A 43 2.36 -34.43 -41.72
N ARG A 44 3.66 -34.74 -41.68
CA ARG A 44 4.22 -35.72 -40.72
C ARG A 44 3.98 -35.30 -39.27
N LYS A 45 4.20 -34.02 -38.97
CA LYS A 45 3.93 -33.45 -37.63
C LYS A 45 2.44 -33.53 -37.28
N TRP A 46 1.56 -33.17 -38.21
CA TRP A 46 0.11 -33.27 -38.02
C TRP A 46 -0.34 -34.72 -37.85
N LYS A 47 0.17 -35.68 -38.63
CA LYS A 47 -0.15 -37.11 -38.45
C LYS A 47 0.22 -37.61 -37.05
N LYS A 48 1.37 -37.17 -36.50
CA LYS A 48 1.87 -37.57 -35.18
C LYS A 48 1.16 -36.89 -34.00
N PHE A 49 0.97 -35.57 -34.05
CA PHE A 49 0.50 -34.78 -32.91
C PHE A 49 -0.92 -34.20 -33.09
N LYS A 50 -1.54 -34.40 -34.26
CA LYS A 50 -2.86 -33.85 -34.64
C LYS A 50 -2.98 -32.32 -34.51
N MET A 51 -1.84 -31.61 -34.51
CA MET A 51 -1.75 -30.16 -34.37
C MET A 51 -0.89 -29.54 -35.47
N THR A 52 -1.29 -28.37 -35.96
CA THR A 52 -0.56 -27.53 -36.93
C THR A 52 0.24 -26.41 -36.27
N VAL A 53 -0.10 -26.07 -35.03
CA VAL A 53 0.57 -25.04 -34.23
C VAL A 53 2.00 -25.46 -33.90
N ASN A 54 2.93 -24.50 -33.91
CA ASN A 54 4.31 -24.75 -33.48
C ASN A 54 4.33 -24.87 -31.95
N LEU A 55 4.91 -25.97 -31.46
CA LEU A 55 5.17 -26.09 -30.04
C LEU A 55 6.22 -25.05 -29.65
N PRO A 56 6.17 -24.51 -28.42
CA PRO A 56 7.24 -23.70 -27.89
C PRO A 56 8.55 -24.45 -28.05
N ARG A 57 9.56 -23.79 -28.61
CA ARG A 57 10.90 -24.39 -28.68
C ARG A 57 11.39 -24.64 -27.26
N SER A 58 12.11 -25.74 -27.06
CA SER A 58 12.82 -25.97 -25.81
C SER A 58 13.79 -24.81 -25.61
N GLY A 59 13.52 -23.98 -24.60
CA GLY A 59 14.41 -22.89 -24.24
C GLY A 59 15.72 -23.41 -23.66
N ALA A 60 16.66 -22.51 -23.41
CA ALA A 60 17.87 -22.85 -22.68
C ALA A 60 17.50 -23.43 -21.29
N PRO A 61 18.20 -24.49 -20.82
CA PRO A 61 17.97 -25.04 -19.49
C PRO A 61 18.08 -23.97 -18.41
N CYS A 62 17.19 -24.00 -17.42
CA CYS A 62 17.28 -23.09 -16.28
C CYS A 62 18.54 -23.41 -15.46
N LYS A 63 19.33 -22.37 -15.13
CA LYS A 63 20.52 -22.54 -14.26
C LYS A 63 20.19 -23.02 -12.85
N ILE A 64 19.01 -22.69 -12.33
CA ILE A 64 18.53 -23.14 -11.03
C ILE A 64 17.71 -24.40 -11.28
N SER A 65 18.14 -25.52 -10.69
CA SER A 65 17.40 -26.78 -10.74
C SER A 65 16.06 -26.67 -10.00
N PRO A 66 15.07 -27.55 -10.28
CA PRO A 66 13.81 -27.57 -9.53
C PRO A 66 14.02 -27.68 -8.01
N ARG A 67 14.98 -28.50 -7.58
CA ARG A 67 15.37 -28.63 -6.16
C ARG A 67 15.93 -27.32 -5.58
N GLY A 68 16.80 -26.63 -6.33
CA GLY A 68 17.34 -25.33 -5.92
C GLY A 68 16.25 -24.27 -5.82
N ALA A 69 15.29 -24.27 -6.73
CA ALA A 69 14.13 -23.37 -6.68
C ALA A 69 13.27 -23.66 -5.44
N SER A 70 12.92 -24.92 -5.17
CA SER A 70 12.15 -25.32 -3.97
C SER A 70 12.86 -24.91 -2.67
N MET A 71 14.18 -25.03 -2.61
CA MET A 71 14.98 -24.62 -1.45
C MET A 71 14.86 -23.12 -1.17
N ILE A 72 15.03 -22.29 -2.21
CA ILE A 72 14.86 -20.82 -2.09
C ILE A 72 13.42 -20.49 -1.69
N MET A 73 12.43 -21.13 -2.32
CA MET A 73 11.02 -20.85 -2.05
C MET A 73 10.64 -21.18 -0.61
N ARG A 74 11.15 -22.29 -0.07
CA ARG A 74 10.97 -22.64 1.35
C ARG A 74 11.60 -21.60 2.26
N LYS A 75 12.87 -21.24 2.03
CA LYS A 75 13.57 -20.25 2.87
C LYS A 75 12.89 -18.89 2.87
N VAL A 76 12.46 -18.39 1.71
CA VAL A 76 11.75 -17.11 1.62
C VAL A 76 10.38 -17.17 2.30
N ARG A 77 9.70 -18.32 2.27
CA ARG A 77 8.43 -18.51 2.98
C ARG A 77 8.61 -18.50 4.50
N ASP A 78 9.60 -19.23 5.00
CA ASP A 78 9.86 -19.38 6.43
C ASP A 78 10.51 -18.11 7.02
N GLN A 79 11.36 -17.44 6.24
CA GLN A 79 12.09 -16.23 6.61
C GLN A 79 11.97 -15.17 5.52
N PRO A 80 10.85 -14.41 5.45
CA PRO A 80 10.61 -13.42 4.39
C PRO A 80 11.62 -12.27 4.33
N ARG A 81 12.41 -12.05 5.40
CA ARG A 81 13.46 -11.04 5.49
C ARG A 81 14.82 -11.51 4.97
N THR A 82 14.91 -12.74 4.45
CA THR A 82 16.13 -13.32 3.88
C THR A 82 16.73 -12.39 2.83
N THR A 83 18.02 -12.11 2.94
CA THR A 83 18.70 -11.23 1.98
C THR A 83 19.05 -11.95 0.67
N TRP A 84 19.28 -11.19 -0.39
CA TRP A 84 19.78 -11.74 -1.66
C TRP A 84 21.07 -12.54 -1.48
N GLN A 85 21.94 -12.09 -0.57
CA GLN A 85 23.26 -12.66 -0.35
C GLN A 85 23.16 -14.01 0.36
N GLU A 86 22.23 -14.16 1.30
CA GLU A 86 21.89 -15.45 1.92
C GLU A 86 21.40 -16.46 0.88
N LEU A 87 20.49 -16.07 -0.02
CA LEU A 87 20.00 -16.96 -1.08
C LEU A 87 21.11 -17.40 -2.05
N VAL A 88 22.01 -16.48 -2.41
CA VAL A 88 23.19 -16.80 -3.22
C VAL A 88 24.09 -17.80 -2.50
N ASN A 89 24.33 -17.59 -1.20
CA ASN A 89 25.19 -18.46 -0.40
C ASN A 89 24.60 -19.86 -0.25
N ASP A 90 23.29 -19.99 -0.02
CA ASP A 90 22.64 -21.31 0.08
C ASP A 90 22.69 -22.08 -1.23
N LEU A 91 22.46 -21.39 -2.36
CA LEU A 91 22.59 -22.01 -3.67
C LEU A 91 24.04 -22.40 -3.97
N LYS A 92 25.01 -21.57 -3.59
CA LYS A 92 26.44 -21.87 -3.73
C LYS A 92 26.82 -23.11 -2.92
N ARG A 93 26.32 -23.26 -1.68
CA ARG A 93 26.48 -24.47 -0.86
C ARG A 93 25.87 -25.72 -1.51
N ALA A 94 24.78 -25.55 -2.26
CA ALA A 94 24.16 -26.61 -3.05
C ALA A 94 24.84 -26.84 -4.43
N GLY A 95 26.01 -26.23 -4.68
CA GLY A 95 26.76 -26.36 -5.93
C GLY A 95 26.22 -25.54 -7.10
N ILE A 96 25.31 -24.59 -6.85
CA ILE A 96 24.65 -23.76 -7.87
C ILE A 96 25.15 -22.32 -7.79
N THR A 97 25.98 -21.92 -8.75
CA THR A 97 26.46 -20.52 -8.85
C THR A 97 25.56 -19.71 -9.77
N VAL A 98 24.87 -18.71 -9.21
CA VAL A 98 23.96 -17.84 -9.95
C VAL A 98 24.07 -16.38 -9.53
N SER A 99 23.66 -15.48 -10.42
CA SER A 99 23.58 -14.05 -10.12
C SER A 99 22.29 -13.70 -9.39
N LYS A 100 22.29 -12.55 -8.70
CA LYS A 100 21.09 -11.95 -8.09
C LYS A 100 19.92 -11.86 -9.08
N LYS A 101 20.20 -11.54 -10.35
CA LYS A 101 19.16 -11.40 -11.38
C LYS A 101 18.47 -12.73 -11.69
N THR A 102 19.22 -13.83 -11.70
CA THR A 102 18.67 -15.17 -11.90
C THR A 102 17.72 -15.56 -10.76
N ILE A 103 18.12 -15.31 -9.51
CA ILE A 103 17.28 -15.58 -8.33
C ILE A 103 16.01 -14.72 -8.38
N SER A 104 16.14 -13.42 -8.70
CA SER A 104 14.99 -12.51 -8.82
C SER A 104 13.99 -12.95 -9.89
N ASN A 105 14.47 -13.39 -11.06
CA ASN A 105 13.59 -13.91 -12.12
C ASN A 105 12.88 -15.21 -11.71
N THR A 106 13.53 -16.06 -10.91
CA THR A 106 12.92 -17.28 -10.37
C THR A 106 11.84 -16.94 -9.34
N LEU A 107 12.11 -16.05 -8.40
CA LEU A 107 11.10 -15.59 -7.42
C LEU A 107 9.89 -14.96 -8.10
N ARG A 108 10.10 -14.10 -9.11
CA ARG A 108 9.01 -13.49 -9.89
C ARG A 108 8.17 -14.50 -10.65
N ARG A 109 8.78 -15.57 -11.20
CA ARG A 109 8.02 -16.69 -11.81
C ARG A 109 7.07 -17.36 -10.82
N HIS A 110 7.40 -17.31 -9.53
CA HIS A 110 6.56 -17.80 -8.43
C HIS A 110 5.73 -16.68 -7.76
N ARG A 111 5.57 -15.52 -8.41
CA ARG A 111 4.79 -14.37 -7.91
C ARG A 111 5.31 -13.78 -6.59
N LEU A 112 6.61 -13.95 -6.31
CA LEU A 112 7.28 -13.30 -5.18
C LEU A 112 8.07 -12.09 -5.67
N GLU A 113 7.82 -10.96 -5.02
CA GLU A 113 8.47 -9.68 -5.30
C GLU A 113 9.17 -9.14 -4.07
N SER A 114 10.24 -8.39 -4.29
CA SER A 114 10.96 -7.70 -3.23
C SER A 114 10.24 -6.39 -2.93
N CYS A 115 9.63 -6.29 -1.75
CA CYS A 115 8.97 -5.08 -1.28
C CYS A 115 9.67 -4.57 -0.01
N SER A 116 9.60 -3.26 0.23
CA SER A 116 10.04 -2.69 1.51
C SER A 116 9.12 -3.19 2.62
N ALA A 117 9.70 -3.67 3.72
CA ALA A 117 8.93 -4.08 4.89
C ALA A 117 8.17 -2.88 5.47
N ARG A 118 6.87 -3.07 5.78
CA ARG A 118 6.07 -2.05 6.45
C ARG A 118 6.57 -1.87 7.88
N LYS A 119 6.74 -0.62 8.30
CA LYS A 119 7.02 -0.28 9.70
C LYS A 119 5.69 -0.30 10.45
N VAL A 120 5.59 -1.09 11.50
CA VAL A 120 4.37 -1.30 12.28
C VAL A 120 4.71 -1.17 13.76
N PRO A 121 3.81 -0.61 14.60
CA PRO A 121 4.04 -0.57 16.04
C PRO A 121 4.15 -1.99 16.60
N LEU A 122 5.01 -2.17 17.60
CA LEU A 122 5.12 -3.43 18.32
C LEU A 122 3.95 -3.56 19.30
N LEU A 123 2.99 -4.44 18.98
CA LEU A 123 1.83 -4.70 19.82
C LEU A 123 2.12 -5.85 20.79
N ASN A 124 1.81 -5.62 22.07
CA ASN A 124 1.81 -6.68 23.07
C ASN A 124 0.53 -7.52 22.94
N PRO A 125 0.50 -8.78 23.44
CA PRO A 125 -0.68 -9.64 23.38
C PRO A 125 -1.94 -9.01 23.98
N VAL A 126 -1.79 -8.19 25.04
CA VAL A 126 -2.89 -7.43 25.66
C VAL A 126 -3.51 -6.42 24.68
N HIS A 127 -2.68 -5.74 23.89
CA HIS A 127 -3.17 -4.80 22.87
C HIS A 127 -3.92 -5.56 21.78
N VAL A 128 -3.38 -6.69 21.31
CA VAL A 128 -4.04 -7.56 20.32
C VAL A 128 -5.42 -7.99 20.81
N GLN A 129 -5.54 -8.44 22.06
CA GLN A 129 -6.84 -8.84 22.62
C GLN A 129 -7.82 -7.67 22.72
N ALA A 130 -7.35 -6.49 23.14
CA ALA A 130 -8.18 -5.29 23.21
C ALA A 130 -8.66 -4.83 21.81
N HIS A 131 -7.80 -4.92 20.80
CA HIS A 131 -8.13 -4.62 19.41
C HIS A 131 -9.18 -5.60 18.87
N LEU A 132 -8.99 -6.91 19.11
CA LEU A 132 -9.97 -7.94 18.71
C LEU A 132 -11.30 -7.72 19.40
N LYS A 133 -11.30 -7.44 20.71
CA LYS A 133 -12.52 -7.18 21.46
C LYS A 133 -13.26 -5.99 20.88
N PHE A 134 -12.56 -4.85 20.71
CA PHE A 134 -13.15 -3.65 20.11
C PHE A 134 -13.73 -3.93 18.72
N ALA A 135 -12.98 -4.63 17.87
CA ALA A 135 -13.42 -4.93 16.50
C ALA A 135 -14.64 -5.86 16.45
N ASN A 136 -14.75 -6.83 17.36
CA ASN A 136 -15.92 -7.70 17.46
C ASN A 136 -17.13 -6.96 18.04
N ASP A 137 -16.93 -6.20 19.12
CA ASP A 137 -18.00 -5.45 19.80
C ASP A 137 -18.69 -4.44 18.86
N HIS A 138 -17.94 -3.89 17.90
CA HIS A 138 -18.41 -2.85 16.98
C HIS A 138 -18.58 -3.33 15.52
N LEU A 139 -18.50 -4.64 15.27
CA LEU A 139 -18.56 -5.19 13.89
C LEU A 139 -19.94 -4.99 13.25
N ASP A 140 -20.98 -5.16 14.08
CA ASP A 140 -22.38 -5.11 13.68
C ASP A 140 -23.07 -3.80 14.09
N ASP A 141 -22.28 -2.81 14.53
CA ASP A 141 -22.78 -1.47 14.75
C ASP A 141 -23.33 -0.89 13.44
N PRO A 142 -24.50 -0.24 13.49
CA PRO A 142 -25.10 0.37 12.31
C PRO A 142 -24.30 1.62 11.90
N GLU A 143 -24.33 1.97 10.61
CA GLU A 143 -23.55 3.09 10.06
C GLU A 143 -23.91 4.42 10.74
N GLU A 144 -25.17 4.57 11.16
CA GLU A 144 -25.70 5.75 11.84
C GLU A 144 -25.03 6.03 13.19
N GLU A 145 -24.50 5.01 13.88
CA GLU A 145 -23.74 5.21 15.11
C GLU A 145 -22.36 5.81 14.80
N TRP A 146 -21.72 5.37 13.72
CA TRP A 146 -20.43 5.90 13.26
C TRP A 146 -20.53 7.32 12.69
N GLU A 147 -21.68 7.70 12.13
CA GLU A 147 -21.95 9.09 11.72
C GLU A 147 -21.99 10.07 12.89
N LYS A 148 -22.30 9.58 14.09
CA LYS A 148 -22.36 10.37 15.34
C LYS A 148 -21.00 10.48 16.03
N VAL A 149 -19.96 9.80 15.53
CA VAL A 149 -18.62 9.84 16.13
C VAL A 149 -17.84 11.05 15.63
N MET A 150 -17.32 11.83 16.57
CA MET A 150 -16.35 12.91 16.32
C MET A 150 -14.95 12.37 16.61
N LEU A 151 -14.20 12.08 15.55
CA LEU A 151 -12.82 11.58 15.63
C LEU A 151 -11.87 12.75 15.81
N SER A 152 -10.83 12.57 16.63
CA SER A 152 -9.78 13.57 16.82
C SER A 152 -8.43 12.92 17.00
N ASP A 153 -7.38 13.64 16.63
CA ASP A 153 -6.00 13.20 16.76
C ASP A 153 -5.02 14.36 16.56
N GLU A 154 -3.76 14.13 16.91
CA GLU A 154 -2.66 15.05 16.66
C GLU A 154 -1.67 14.50 15.63
N THR A 155 -1.24 15.35 14.69
CA THR A 155 -0.17 14.99 13.76
C THR A 155 0.96 15.99 13.77
N LYS A 156 2.19 15.48 13.68
CA LYS A 156 3.39 16.32 13.51
C LYS A 156 3.68 16.50 12.02
N LYS A 157 3.89 17.76 11.61
CA LYS A 157 4.42 18.10 10.28
C LYS A 157 5.71 18.88 10.41
N GLU A 158 6.76 18.34 9.81
CA GLU A 158 8.05 19.01 9.70
C GLU A 158 8.09 19.90 8.46
N LEU A 159 8.67 21.10 8.58
CA LEU A 159 8.80 22.03 7.45
C LEU A 159 9.66 21.40 6.35
N PHE A 160 10.84 20.92 6.72
CA PHE A 160 11.71 20.12 5.86
C PHE A 160 11.75 18.67 6.33
N GLY A 161 10.59 18.02 6.34
CA GLY A 161 10.50 16.59 6.61
C GLY A 161 11.12 15.77 5.48
N LEU A 162 11.81 14.67 5.83
CA LEU A 162 12.34 13.66 4.90
C LEU A 162 11.19 12.85 4.24
N ASN A 163 10.23 13.52 3.60
CA ASN A 163 9.19 12.84 2.86
C ASN A 163 9.63 12.68 1.42
N SER A 164 10.14 11.47 1.15
CA SER A 164 10.72 10.97 -0.08
C SER A 164 12.12 11.50 -0.38
N THR A 165 13.09 10.59 -0.39
CA THR A 165 14.25 10.70 -1.26
C THR A 165 13.74 10.98 -2.66
N ARG A 166 13.72 12.25 -3.08
CA ARG A 166 13.47 12.61 -4.47
C ARG A 166 14.61 12.01 -5.28
N CYS A 167 14.26 11.14 -6.22
CA CYS A 167 15.24 10.64 -7.18
C CYS A 167 15.70 11.82 -8.05
N VAL A 168 17.00 12.07 -8.05
CA VAL A 168 17.63 13.05 -8.95
C VAL A 168 18.30 12.28 -10.08
N TRP A 169 18.05 12.69 -11.32
CA TRP A 169 18.79 12.19 -12.48
C TRP A 169 20.06 13.05 -12.62
N ARG A 170 21.23 12.47 -12.36
CA ARG A 170 22.53 13.16 -12.44
C ARG A 170 23.61 12.25 -13.00
N LYS A 171 24.68 12.83 -13.52
CA LYS A 171 25.89 12.05 -13.83
C LYS A 171 26.55 11.59 -12.52
N LYS A 172 27.32 10.52 -12.59
CA LYS A 172 28.11 10.02 -11.45
C LYS A 172 29.03 11.16 -11.00
N ASP A 173 29.05 11.44 -9.70
CA ASP A 173 29.88 12.48 -9.05
C ASP A 173 29.50 13.95 -9.32
N GLU A 174 28.25 14.21 -9.71
CA GLU A 174 27.75 15.58 -9.88
C GLU A 174 27.09 16.13 -8.59
N TYR A 175 27.77 17.07 -7.93
CA TYR A 175 27.39 17.67 -6.63
C TYR A 175 26.81 19.08 -6.72
N ASN A 176 26.40 19.51 -7.91
CA ASN A 176 25.76 20.82 -8.10
C ASN A 176 24.55 20.97 -7.15
N PRO A 177 24.33 22.13 -6.49
CA PRO A 177 23.16 22.36 -5.65
C PRO A 177 21.81 21.99 -6.29
N LYS A 178 21.68 22.13 -7.62
CA LYS A 178 20.50 21.70 -8.39
C LYS A 178 20.23 20.19 -8.32
N ASN A 179 21.27 19.40 -8.07
CA ASN A 179 21.24 17.94 -7.99
C ASN A 179 21.30 17.42 -6.54
N THR A 180 21.23 18.33 -5.56
CA THR A 180 21.26 18.00 -4.14
C THR A 180 20.00 18.52 -3.46
N ILE A 181 19.51 17.82 -2.45
CA ILE A 181 18.43 18.31 -1.61
C ILE A 181 19.09 18.93 -0.38
N PRO A 182 19.01 20.26 -0.17
CA PRO A 182 19.57 20.87 1.02
C PRO A 182 18.91 20.27 2.26
N THR A 183 19.74 19.85 3.21
CA THR A 183 19.29 19.32 4.50
C THR A 183 19.61 20.34 5.58
N VAL A 184 18.67 20.57 6.49
CA VAL A 184 18.87 21.44 7.66
C VAL A 184 19.11 20.57 8.88
N LYS A 185 20.17 20.85 9.64
CA LYS A 185 20.61 20.04 10.80
C LYS A 185 19.52 19.83 11.86
N HIS A 186 18.50 20.71 11.92
CA HIS A 186 17.38 20.64 12.86
C HIS A 186 15.99 20.67 12.18
N GLY A 187 15.87 20.21 10.93
CA GLY A 187 14.56 20.02 10.27
C GLY A 187 13.77 21.30 9.93
N GLY A 188 14.33 22.49 10.20
CA GLY A 188 13.69 23.80 9.99
C GLY A 188 12.44 24.04 10.84
N GLY A 189 12.29 23.28 11.93
CA GLY A 189 11.13 23.33 12.81
C GLY A 189 10.01 22.38 12.39
N ASN A 190 9.08 22.20 13.33
CA ASN A 190 7.87 21.42 13.12
C ASN A 190 6.68 22.14 13.73
N ILE A 191 5.51 21.83 13.22
CA ILE A 191 4.24 22.18 13.84
C ILE A 191 3.53 20.88 14.25
N ILE A 192 2.80 20.97 15.35
CA ILE A 192 1.88 19.91 15.77
C ILE A 192 0.47 20.44 15.51
N LEU A 193 -0.31 19.67 14.79
CA LEU A 193 -1.68 20.01 14.43
C LEU A 193 -2.62 19.11 15.20
N TRP A 194 -3.58 19.69 15.90
CA TRP A 194 -4.76 18.98 16.39
C TRP A 194 -5.88 19.17 15.38
N GLY A 195 -6.54 18.08 15.00
CA GLY A 195 -7.69 18.13 14.10
C GLY A 195 -8.77 17.19 14.56
N CYS A 196 -9.98 17.46 14.11
CA CYS A 196 -11.11 16.58 14.34
C CYS A 196 -12.01 16.57 13.10
N PHE A 197 -12.72 15.46 12.88
CA PHE A 197 -13.70 15.36 11.79
C PHE A 197 -14.81 14.37 12.17
N SER A 198 -15.93 14.45 11.45
CA SER A 198 -16.99 13.43 11.48
C SER A 198 -17.43 13.09 10.07
N ALA A 199 -18.36 12.15 9.93
CA ALA A 199 -18.97 11.80 8.64
C ALA A 199 -19.53 13.02 7.87
N LYS A 200 -19.89 14.09 8.58
CA LYS A 200 -20.46 15.31 8.00
C LYS A 200 -19.41 16.27 7.43
N GLY A 201 -18.13 16.13 7.77
CA GLY A 201 -17.12 17.08 7.35
C GLY A 201 -15.94 17.21 8.30
N THR A 202 -15.01 18.09 7.90
CA THR A 202 -13.91 18.52 8.75
C THR A 202 -14.40 19.41 9.89
N GLY A 203 -13.89 19.13 11.08
CA GLY A 203 -13.91 20.08 12.20
C GLY A 203 -12.81 21.12 12.07
N ARG A 204 -12.53 21.80 13.17
CA ARG A 204 -11.47 22.82 13.25
C ARG A 204 -10.11 22.15 13.31
N LEU A 205 -9.16 22.77 12.62
CA LEU A 205 -7.73 22.45 12.71
C LEU A 205 -7.06 23.50 13.61
N HIS A 206 -6.26 23.07 14.57
CA HIS A 206 -5.58 23.93 15.51
C HIS A 206 -4.08 23.65 15.54
N CYS A 207 -3.26 24.68 15.36
CA CYS A 207 -1.82 24.59 15.46
C CYS A 207 -1.38 24.74 16.93
N ILE A 208 -0.81 23.66 17.47
CA ILE A 208 -0.31 23.62 18.85
C ILE A 208 1.08 24.24 18.88
N LYS A 209 1.24 25.27 19.72
CA LYS A 209 2.52 25.95 19.94
C LYS A 209 3.19 25.38 21.18
N GLY A 210 4.32 24.69 20.98
CA GLY A 210 5.11 24.10 22.06
C GLY A 210 4.67 22.67 22.43
N ARG A 211 5.03 22.24 23.64
CA ARG A 211 4.68 20.91 24.15
C ARG A 211 3.29 20.97 24.77
N MET A 212 2.37 20.14 24.25
CA MET A 212 1.02 20.05 24.80
C MET A 212 1.04 19.33 26.16
N ASP A 213 0.42 19.95 27.15
CA ASP A 213 0.08 19.31 28.43
C ASP A 213 -1.43 19.05 28.53
N GLY A 214 -1.87 18.44 29.63
CA GLY A 214 -3.29 18.15 29.83
C GLY A 214 -4.16 19.40 29.98
N ALA A 215 -3.63 20.54 30.42
CA ALA A 215 -4.40 21.78 30.57
C ALA A 215 -4.66 22.43 29.22
N MET A 216 -3.60 22.58 28.42
CA MET A 216 -3.66 23.03 27.03
C MET A 216 -4.59 22.13 26.20
N TYR A 217 -4.54 20.81 26.42
CA TYR A 217 -5.45 19.88 25.75
C TYR A 217 -6.94 20.19 26.06
N ARG A 218 -7.30 20.38 27.32
CA ARG A 218 -8.68 20.75 27.70
C ARG A 218 -9.12 22.09 27.09
N GLU A 219 -8.20 23.05 26.99
CA GLU A 219 -8.46 24.33 26.32
C GLU A 219 -8.69 24.14 24.82
N ILE A 220 -7.88 23.32 24.15
CA ILE A 220 -8.05 22.97 22.74
C ILE A 220 -9.43 22.33 22.51
N LEU A 221 -9.85 21.40 23.38
CA LEU A 221 -11.18 20.80 23.30
C LEU A 221 -12.29 21.85 23.49
N ALA A 222 -12.15 22.75 24.47
CA ALA A 222 -13.14 23.80 24.71
C ALA A 222 -13.29 24.74 23.49
N ASN A 223 -12.16 25.15 22.91
CA ASN A 223 -12.09 26.19 21.88
C ASN A 223 -12.28 25.65 20.46
N ASN A 224 -12.04 24.36 20.22
CA ASN A 224 -12.08 23.77 18.89
C ASN A 224 -13.13 22.66 18.76
N LEU A 225 -13.16 21.66 19.65
CA LEU A 225 -14.10 20.53 19.54
C LEU A 225 -15.56 20.97 19.63
N LEU A 226 -15.96 21.68 20.69
CA LEU A 226 -17.36 22.07 20.88
C LEU A 226 -17.88 23.01 19.78
N PRO A 227 -17.09 23.99 19.30
CA PRO A 227 -17.47 24.74 18.10
C PRO A 227 -17.56 23.90 16.83
N SER A 228 -16.71 22.89 16.63
CA SER A 228 -16.78 22.00 15.47
C SER A 228 -18.05 21.17 15.45
N VAL A 229 -18.45 20.60 16.59
CA VAL A 229 -19.71 19.85 16.72
C VAL A 229 -20.91 20.72 16.34
N ARG A 230 -20.91 21.99 16.77
CA ARG A 230 -21.95 22.97 16.43
C ARG A 230 -21.94 23.34 14.94
N ALA A 231 -20.76 23.61 14.37
CA ALA A 231 -20.61 23.95 12.95
C ALA A 231 -21.06 22.81 12.02
N LEU A 232 -20.73 21.56 12.40
CA LEU A 232 -21.13 20.36 11.65
C LEU A 232 -22.58 19.95 11.90
N LYS A 233 -23.32 20.67 12.76
CA LYS A 233 -24.71 20.37 13.14
C LYS A 233 -24.87 18.90 13.53
N MET A 234 -23.99 18.41 14.40
CA MET A 234 -24.08 17.03 14.89
C MET A 234 -25.35 16.85 15.73
N GLY A 235 -25.98 15.68 15.59
CA GLY A 235 -27.21 15.35 16.31
C GLY A 235 -26.99 15.19 17.81
N ARG A 236 -28.09 14.98 18.54
CA ARG A 236 -28.02 14.58 19.96
C ARG A 236 -27.37 13.20 20.09
N GLY A 237 -26.62 13.00 21.17
CA GLY A 237 -25.97 11.72 21.46
C GLY A 237 -24.68 11.45 20.66
N TRP A 238 -24.04 12.48 20.12
CA TRP A 238 -22.72 12.33 19.50
C TRP A 238 -21.68 11.81 20.50
N VAL A 239 -20.68 11.09 19.98
CA VAL A 239 -19.64 10.44 20.77
C VAL A 239 -18.28 11.02 20.39
N PHE A 240 -17.46 11.34 21.37
CA PHE A 240 -16.11 11.83 21.16
C PHE A 240 -15.10 10.67 21.13
N GLN A 241 -14.23 10.65 20.14
CA GLN A 241 -13.10 9.72 20.08
C GLN A 241 -11.77 10.49 20.16
N HIS A 242 -10.90 9.99 21.03
CA HIS A 242 -9.49 10.36 21.15
C HIS A 242 -8.68 9.13 21.56
N ASP A 243 -7.35 9.21 21.43
CA ASP A 243 -6.47 8.11 21.84
C ASP A 243 -6.26 8.05 23.37
N ASN A 244 -5.57 7.00 23.83
CA ASN A 244 -5.27 6.78 25.24
C ASN A 244 -3.96 7.44 25.69
N ASP A 245 -3.52 8.55 25.08
CA ASP A 245 -2.35 9.29 25.55
C ASP A 245 -2.54 9.67 27.04
N PRO A 246 -1.49 9.57 27.90
CA PRO A 246 -1.54 10.01 29.29
C PRO A 246 -2.19 11.39 29.51
N LYS A 247 -2.02 12.35 28.58
CA LYS A 247 -2.63 13.69 28.67
C LYS A 247 -4.17 13.66 28.50
N HIS A 248 -4.68 12.66 27.79
CA HIS A 248 -6.10 12.43 27.54
C HIS A 248 -6.76 11.65 28.67
N THR A 249 -6.02 10.70 29.24
CA THR A 249 -6.52 9.76 30.27
C THR A 249 -6.29 10.23 31.71
N GLY A 250 -5.59 11.36 31.89
CA GLY A 250 -5.35 11.98 33.19
C GLY A 250 -6.65 12.36 33.91
N ARG A 251 -6.62 12.28 35.25
CA ARG A 251 -7.79 12.52 36.13
C ARG A 251 -8.51 13.83 35.82
N ALA A 252 -7.77 14.93 35.73
CA ALA A 252 -8.34 16.25 35.44
C ALA A 252 -9.02 16.32 34.06
N THR A 253 -8.52 15.61 33.06
CA THR A 253 -9.14 15.55 31.73
C THR A 253 -10.42 14.73 31.75
N LYS A 254 -10.43 13.58 32.45
CA LYS A 254 -11.65 12.78 32.65
C LYS A 254 -12.75 13.54 33.40
N GLU A 255 -12.39 14.22 34.48
CA GLU A 255 -13.31 15.07 35.25
C GLU A 255 -13.88 16.20 34.39
N TRP A 256 -13.05 16.84 33.56
CA TRP A 256 -13.50 17.87 32.63
C TRP A 256 -14.47 17.35 31.57
N LEU A 257 -14.17 16.19 30.97
CA LEU A 257 -15.06 15.53 30.00
C LEU A 257 -16.42 15.19 30.62
N CYS A 258 -16.41 14.68 31.85
CA CYS A 258 -17.62 14.40 32.62
C CYS A 258 -18.42 15.67 32.92
N LYS A 259 -17.75 16.76 33.35
CA LYS A 259 -18.37 18.06 33.61
C LYS A 259 -18.97 18.69 32.35
N LYS A 260 -18.43 18.39 31.17
CA LYS A 260 -18.96 18.83 29.88
C LYS A 260 -20.00 17.87 29.28
N HIS A 261 -20.35 16.81 30.00
CA HIS A 261 -21.29 15.76 29.57
C HIS A 261 -20.91 15.13 28.22
N LEU A 262 -19.61 14.94 27.99
CA LEU A 262 -19.09 14.34 26.77
C LEU A 262 -19.01 12.82 26.91
N LYS A 263 -19.73 12.11 26.03
CA LYS A 263 -19.61 10.65 25.91
C LYS A 263 -18.36 10.32 25.12
N VAL A 264 -17.44 9.56 25.73
CA VAL A 264 -16.18 9.15 25.09
C VAL A 264 -16.30 7.72 24.59
N LEU A 265 -15.87 7.47 23.35
CA LEU A 265 -15.77 6.15 22.76
C LEU A 265 -14.62 5.39 23.42
N GLN A 266 -14.88 4.16 23.87
CA GLN A 266 -13.81 3.29 24.36
C GLN A 266 -12.88 2.95 23.20
N TRP A 267 -11.59 3.30 23.31
CA TRP A 267 -10.64 3.13 22.22
C TRP A 267 -9.49 2.20 22.64
N PRO A 268 -9.09 1.23 21.80
CA PRO A 268 -7.93 0.41 22.10
C PRO A 268 -6.61 1.20 21.94
N SER A 269 -5.65 0.98 22.84
CA SER A 269 -4.33 1.61 22.78
C SER A 269 -3.54 1.18 21.53
N GLN A 270 -2.71 2.09 20.99
CA GLN A 270 -1.83 1.83 19.83
C GLN A 270 -2.57 1.35 18.58
N SER A 271 -3.67 2.02 18.22
CA SER A 271 -4.54 1.59 17.12
C SER A 271 -4.64 2.62 15.98
N PRO A 272 -3.52 3.04 15.35
CA PRO A 272 -3.57 3.99 14.25
C PRO A 272 -4.35 3.43 13.06
N ASP A 273 -4.26 2.13 12.78
CA ASP A 273 -4.99 1.43 11.72
C ASP A 273 -6.53 1.57 11.86
N LEU A 274 -7.01 1.66 13.10
CA LEU A 274 -8.41 1.88 13.42
C LEU A 274 -8.80 3.36 13.36
N ASN A 275 -7.83 4.27 13.52
CA ASN A 275 -8.08 5.71 13.55
C ASN A 275 -8.06 6.31 12.13
N PRO A 276 -9.21 6.66 11.57
CA PRO A 276 -9.34 6.96 10.14
C PRO A 276 -8.84 8.37 9.80
N ILE A 277 -8.66 9.20 10.81
CA ILE A 277 -8.00 10.50 10.68
C ILE A 277 -6.55 10.36 10.21
N GLU A 278 -5.90 9.21 10.43
CA GLU A 278 -4.54 8.94 9.93
C GLU A 278 -4.49 8.95 8.39
N ASN A 279 -5.54 8.46 7.74
CA ASN A 279 -5.68 8.53 6.28
C ASN A 279 -5.83 9.98 5.83
N LEU A 280 -6.60 10.78 6.58
CA LEU A 280 -6.77 12.21 6.31
C LEU A 280 -5.45 12.97 6.51
N TRP A 281 -4.69 12.66 7.56
CA TRP A 281 -3.36 13.21 7.78
C TRP A 281 -2.40 12.87 6.67
N ARG A 282 -2.45 11.64 6.15
CA ARG A 282 -1.63 11.22 5.02
C ARG A 282 -1.95 12.04 3.77
N GLU A 283 -3.22 12.20 3.43
CA GLU A 283 -3.64 13.02 2.27
C GLU A 283 -3.25 14.49 2.46
N LEU A 284 -3.49 15.06 3.64
CA LEU A 284 -3.11 16.43 3.96
C LEU A 284 -1.59 16.64 3.79
N LYS A 285 -0.77 15.71 4.29
CA LYS A 285 0.69 15.75 4.14
C LYS A 285 1.13 15.72 2.68
N VAL A 286 0.40 15.02 1.80
CA VAL A 286 0.66 15.00 0.35
C VAL A 286 0.33 16.37 -0.27
N HIS A 287 -0.84 16.94 0.02
CA HIS A 287 -1.23 18.26 -0.51
C HIS A 287 -0.29 19.38 -0.03
N ILE A 288 0.07 19.39 1.26
CA ILE A 288 1.06 20.34 1.81
C ILE A 288 2.40 20.20 1.08
N ALA A 289 2.86 18.96 0.83
CA ALA A 289 4.14 18.73 0.17
C ALA A 289 4.18 19.26 -1.27
N GLN A 290 3.04 19.29 -1.97
CA GLN A 290 2.92 19.86 -3.31
C GLN A 290 2.98 21.39 -3.32
N ARG A 291 2.53 22.04 -2.25
CA ARG A 291 2.53 23.52 -2.11
C ARG A 291 3.91 24.10 -1.76
N HIS A 292 4.85 23.26 -1.32
CA HIS A 292 6.23 23.64 -0.99
C HIS A 292 6.37 24.83 -0.01
N PRO A 293 5.80 24.71 1.21
CA PRO A 293 5.86 25.79 2.20
C PRO A 293 7.30 26.13 2.59
N ARG A 294 7.59 27.43 2.74
CA ARG A 294 8.97 27.94 2.91
C ARG A 294 9.35 28.25 4.36
N ASN A 295 8.36 28.51 5.22
CA ASN A 295 8.56 28.82 6.62
C ASN A 295 7.39 28.28 7.47
N LEU A 296 7.50 28.36 8.80
CA LEU A 296 6.49 27.79 9.70
C LEU A 296 5.12 28.48 9.63
N LYS A 297 5.07 29.80 9.39
CA LYS A 297 3.81 30.54 9.24
C LYS A 297 3.09 30.15 7.94
N ASP A 298 3.86 30.06 6.86
CA ASP A 298 3.39 29.61 5.56
C ASP A 298 2.91 28.15 5.64
N LEU A 299 3.64 27.29 6.35
CA LEU A 299 3.22 25.92 6.62
C LEU A 299 1.88 25.86 7.36
N GLU A 300 1.70 26.65 8.43
CA GLU A 300 0.45 26.71 9.19
C GLU A 300 -0.73 27.16 8.31
N MET A 301 -0.54 28.22 7.53
CA MET A 301 -1.54 28.74 6.59
C MET A 301 -1.94 27.68 5.54
N VAL A 302 -0.96 27.05 4.89
CA VAL A 302 -1.21 26.00 3.90
C VAL A 302 -1.94 24.81 4.53
N CYS A 303 -1.61 24.43 5.78
CA CYS A 303 -2.34 23.37 6.47
C CYS A 303 -3.81 23.70 6.65
N MET A 304 -4.13 24.94 7.05
CA MET A 304 -5.52 25.40 7.22
C MET A 304 -6.26 25.45 5.89
N GLU A 305 -5.63 25.96 4.83
CA GLU A 305 -6.22 26.03 3.49
C GLU A 305 -6.54 24.64 2.92
N GLU A 306 -5.58 23.71 2.98
CA GLU A 306 -5.76 22.36 2.44
C GLU A 306 -6.75 21.54 3.27
N TRP A 307 -6.80 21.77 4.60
CA TRP A 307 -7.79 21.15 5.46
C TRP A 307 -9.23 21.55 5.13
N ALA A 308 -9.44 22.83 4.77
CA ALA A 308 -10.75 23.33 4.38
C ALA A 308 -11.23 22.80 3.01
N LYS A 309 -10.30 22.31 2.17
CA LYS A 309 -10.61 21.82 0.81
C LYS A 309 -11.05 20.35 0.76
N PHE A 310 -10.97 19.61 1.86
CA PHE A 310 -11.35 18.20 1.84
C PHE A 310 -12.83 18.04 1.46
N PRO A 311 -13.15 17.26 0.41
CA PRO A 311 -14.51 17.10 -0.06
C PRO A 311 -15.31 16.22 0.90
N ALA A 312 -16.61 16.53 1.06
CA ALA A 312 -17.52 15.79 1.93
C ALA A 312 -17.55 14.27 1.63
N ALA A 313 -17.33 13.89 0.36
CA ALA A 313 -17.28 12.49 -0.08
C ALA A 313 -16.20 11.64 0.61
N VAL A 314 -15.07 12.25 1.02
CA VAL A 314 -14.01 11.54 1.77
C VAL A 314 -14.54 11.05 3.12
N PHE A 315 -15.36 11.86 3.79
CA PHE A 315 -15.91 11.56 5.11
C PHE A 315 -17.09 10.57 5.06
N ALA A 316 -17.90 10.60 3.99
CA ALA A 316 -18.92 9.58 3.78
C ALA A 316 -18.30 8.20 3.50
N ASN A 317 -17.21 8.15 2.74
CA ASN A 317 -16.48 6.91 2.50
C ASN A 317 -15.83 6.36 3.77
N PHE A 318 -15.56 7.22 4.75
CA PHE A 318 -15.01 6.78 6.01
C PHE A 318 -15.98 5.84 6.76
N VAL A 319 -17.24 6.25 6.94
CA VAL A 319 -18.29 5.43 7.60
C VAL A 319 -18.47 4.09 6.90
N LYS A 320 -18.60 4.12 5.56
CA LYS A 320 -18.77 2.90 4.74
C LYS A 320 -17.61 1.92 4.82
N ASN A 321 -16.40 2.42 5.09
CA ASN A 321 -15.22 1.58 5.19
C ASN A 321 -14.89 1.16 6.63
N TYR A 322 -15.62 1.67 7.64
CA TYR A 322 -15.35 1.34 9.04
C TYR A 322 -15.55 -0.15 9.33
N ARG A 323 -16.66 -0.74 8.86
CA ARG A 323 -16.90 -2.19 8.94
C ARG A 323 -15.79 -2.99 8.26
N LYS A 324 -15.28 -2.52 7.11
CA LYS A 324 -14.16 -3.18 6.40
C LYS A 324 -12.86 -3.10 7.19
N ARG A 325 -12.60 -2.01 7.93
CA ARG A 325 -11.46 -1.92 8.85
C ARG A 325 -11.57 -2.97 9.96
N MET A 326 -12.75 -3.12 10.57
CA MET A 326 -12.98 -4.14 11.61
C MET A 326 -12.78 -5.56 11.10
N ILE A 327 -13.35 -5.88 9.93
CA ILE A 327 -13.13 -7.18 9.27
C ILE A 327 -11.64 -7.39 9.00
N SER A 328 -10.91 -6.35 8.56
CA SER A 328 -9.48 -6.46 8.29
C SER A 328 -8.66 -6.69 9.56
N VAL A 329 -9.01 -6.03 10.68
CA VAL A 329 -8.36 -6.26 11.98
C VAL A 329 -8.60 -7.69 12.46
N ILE A 330 -9.82 -8.20 12.36
CA ILE A 330 -10.17 -9.56 12.77
C ILE A 330 -9.44 -10.59 11.88
N ALA A 331 -9.52 -10.43 10.56
CA ALA A 331 -8.88 -11.33 9.59
C ALA A 331 -7.35 -11.37 9.75
N ASN A 332 -6.74 -10.23 10.06
CA ASN A 332 -5.30 -10.13 10.30
C ASN A 332 -4.92 -10.40 11.76
N LYS A 333 -5.82 -10.85 12.65
CA LYS A 333 -5.53 -11.08 14.08
C LYS A 333 -4.85 -9.87 14.76
N CYS A 334 -5.28 -8.67 14.41
CA CYS A 334 -4.71 -7.37 14.84
C CYS A 334 -3.25 -7.11 14.44
N PHE A 335 -2.71 -7.87 13.49
CA PHE A 335 -1.54 -7.42 12.75
C PHE A 335 -1.94 -6.32 11.76
N CYS A 336 -0.93 -5.60 11.25
CA CYS A 336 -1.12 -4.43 10.39
C CYS A 336 -2.10 -4.68 9.26
N THR A 337 -3.09 -3.80 9.15
CA THR A 337 -4.09 -3.84 8.10
C THR A 337 -3.63 -3.06 6.87
N GLN A 338 -4.42 -3.07 5.80
CA GLN A 338 -4.12 -2.27 4.61
C GLN A 338 -4.35 -0.77 4.81
N TYR A 339 -5.00 -0.39 5.92
CA TYR A 339 -5.60 0.92 6.14
C TYR A 339 -4.65 1.97 6.71
#